data_AF-A0A353DHG5-F1
#
_entry.id   AF-A0A353DHG5-F1
#
_cell.length_a   1.000
_cell.length_b   1.000
_cell.length_c   1.000
_cell.angle_alpha   90.00
_cell.angle_beta   90.00
_cell.angle_gamma   90.00
#
_symmetry.space_group_name_H-M   'P 1'
#
loop_
_entity.id
_entity.type
_entity.pdbx_description
1 polymer ?
#
loop_
_entity_poly.entity_id
_entity_poly.type
_entity_poly.pdbx_seq_one_letter_code
_entity_poly.pdbx_strand_id
1 'polypeptide(L)'
;MNRRKLHQLLLGSTLAPTALKAAEPIGSELGSLFHSTLNFFGKLQRTKGGLYLDSYLVGKDKSSNHQCSTAAIGVGLIAMCMEHEIKRNPIAQKMALQTLQTLNGMPATREKAGFFRHFFSDRDGTGRSEHSTIDTAIMVVGALFCRNTFDDPGIRREADKLWNSINWELTLATPNGSWLHMIMEDGKPRPKSRTKLFSEYYILAWLVGERQKEKDRKGTILPFEEIPRWEDQGIQLLDDGRKKAHCSFMIQFPFFMSHFGATDPEYLKLMKAQAQADQRACSQKTKAPELWGCGAGITPTAGYHASDYQKNPGTMVS
;
A
#
# COMPACT_ATOMS: atom_id res chain seq x y z
N MET A 1 -26.79 -0.39 22.06
CA MET A 1 -25.42 0.12 21.91
C MET A 1 -25.42 1.23 20.87
N ASN A 2 -24.99 2.44 21.24
CA ASN A 2 -25.57 3.70 20.76
C ASN A 2 -24.97 4.21 19.41
N ARG A 3 -25.83 4.45 18.41
CA ARG A 3 -25.52 4.87 17.01
C ARG A 3 -24.73 6.18 16.86
N ARG A 4 -24.52 6.94 17.94
CA ARG A 4 -23.84 8.25 17.93
C ARG A 4 -22.30 8.21 18.04
N LYS A 5 -21.69 7.07 18.34
CA LYS A 5 -20.21 7.01 18.54
C LYS A 5 -19.38 6.81 17.27
N LEU A 6 -19.99 6.43 16.14
CA LEU A 6 -19.30 6.35 14.85
C LEU A 6 -19.20 7.73 14.14
N HIS A 7 -20.00 8.71 14.58
CA HIS A 7 -20.01 10.06 14.01
C HIS A 7 -18.87 10.96 14.52
N GLN A 8 -18.00 10.50 15.41
CA GLN A 8 -16.83 11.29 15.84
C GLN A 8 -15.56 11.02 15.02
N LEU A 9 -15.68 10.30 13.91
CA LEU A 9 -14.68 10.32 12.83
C LEU A 9 -14.74 11.62 11.99
N LEU A 10 -15.64 12.57 12.32
CA LEU A 10 -16.07 13.65 11.42
C LEU A 10 -15.61 15.09 11.71
N LEU A 11 -14.96 15.42 12.83
CA LEU A 11 -14.66 16.83 13.14
C LEU A 11 -13.30 17.00 13.79
N GLY A 12 -12.28 17.13 12.94
CA GLY A 12 -10.90 17.37 13.33
C GLY A 12 -10.07 18.06 12.25
N SER A 13 -10.67 18.93 11.44
CA SER A 13 -9.97 20.00 10.70
C SER A 13 -10.97 20.91 9.98
N THR A 14 -11.51 21.89 10.70
CA THR A 14 -11.95 23.14 10.06
C THR A 14 -10.71 23.98 9.72
N LEU A 15 -9.94 23.48 8.77
CA LEU A 15 -9.11 24.28 7.88
C LEU A 15 -9.53 23.78 6.52
N ALA A 16 -10.10 24.68 5.71
CA ALA A 16 -10.51 24.36 4.35
C ALA A 16 -9.39 23.52 3.71
N PRO A 17 -9.68 22.30 3.22
CA PRO A 17 -8.75 21.74 2.28
C PRO A 17 -8.79 22.75 1.14
N THR A 18 -7.67 23.42 0.86
CA THR A 18 -7.26 23.50 -0.53
C THR A 18 -7.24 22.06 -1.00
N ALA A 19 -8.42 21.56 -1.37
CA ALA A 19 -8.53 20.41 -2.21
C ALA A 19 -7.70 20.83 -3.39
N LEU A 20 -6.50 20.25 -3.50
CA LEU A 20 -5.90 20.07 -4.81
C LEU A 20 -7.04 19.39 -5.58
N LYS A 21 -7.80 20.17 -6.36
CA LYS A 21 -8.64 19.58 -7.37
C LYS A 21 -7.68 18.70 -8.13
N ALA A 22 -7.94 17.40 -8.15
CA ALA A 22 -7.26 16.51 -9.05
C ALA A 22 -7.53 17.05 -10.45
N ALA A 23 -6.66 17.94 -10.92
CA ALA A 23 -6.58 18.29 -12.30
C ALA A 23 -5.97 17.05 -12.93
N GLU A 24 -6.65 16.46 -13.89
CA GLU A 24 -5.99 15.54 -14.80
C GLU A 24 -4.67 16.21 -15.26
N PRO A 25 -3.57 15.46 -15.42
CA PRO A 25 -2.43 15.94 -16.17
C PRO A 25 -2.80 16.03 -17.66
N ILE A 26 -3.79 16.88 -18.00
CA ILE A 26 -4.38 17.04 -19.32
C ILE A 26 -3.28 17.50 -20.28
N GLY A 27 -3.10 16.76 -21.37
CA GLY A 27 -2.26 17.16 -22.50
C GLY A 27 -0.75 16.90 -22.34
N SER A 28 -0.31 16.21 -21.29
CA SER A 28 1.10 15.84 -21.10
C SER A 28 1.34 14.34 -21.31
N GLU A 29 2.59 13.94 -21.56
CA GLU A 29 3.02 12.52 -21.59
C GLU A 29 2.60 11.77 -20.31
N LEU A 30 2.55 12.47 -19.16
CA LEU A 30 2.08 11.94 -17.89
C LEU A 30 0.59 11.54 -17.91
N GLY A 31 -0.25 12.24 -18.69
CA GLY A 31 -1.66 11.90 -18.86
C GLY A 31 -1.84 10.53 -19.55
N SER A 32 -1.08 10.29 -20.62
CA SER A 32 -1.10 9.00 -21.31
C SER A 32 -0.61 7.85 -20.41
N LEU A 33 0.49 8.07 -19.67
CA LEU A 33 1.01 7.10 -18.70
C LEU A 33 -0.01 6.82 -17.59
N PHE A 34 -0.63 7.84 -17.02
CA PHE A 34 -1.66 7.69 -15.99
C PHE A 34 -2.83 6.84 -16.49
N HIS A 35 -3.40 7.17 -17.66
CA HIS A 35 -4.48 6.40 -18.25
C HIS A 35 -4.08 4.96 -18.60
N SER A 36 -2.83 4.74 -19.02
CA SER A 36 -2.29 3.40 -19.29
C SER A 36 -2.17 2.57 -18.01
N THR A 37 -1.72 3.18 -16.91
CA THR A 37 -1.70 2.54 -15.58
C THR A 37 -3.09 2.15 -15.12
N LEU A 38 -4.09 3.04 -15.29
CA LEU A 38 -5.48 2.71 -14.97
C LEU A 38 -6.02 1.56 -15.86
N ASN A 39 -5.66 1.53 -17.15
CA ASN A 39 -5.99 0.39 -18.03
C ASN A 39 -5.34 -0.91 -17.55
N PHE A 40 -4.09 -0.87 -17.09
CA PHE A 40 -3.38 -2.03 -16.55
C PHE A 40 -4.16 -2.63 -15.38
N PHE A 41 -4.55 -1.83 -14.38
CA PHE A 41 -5.35 -2.34 -13.25
C PHE A 41 -6.75 -2.78 -13.68
N GLY A 42 -7.48 -1.95 -14.42
CA GLY A 42 -8.89 -2.18 -14.75
C GLY A 42 -9.13 -3.30 -15.77
N LYS A 43 -8.23 -3.47 -16.75
CA LYS A 43 -8.40 -4.41 -17.87
C LYS A 43 -7.47 -5.62 -17.78
N LEU A 44 -6.21 -5.43 -17.37
CA LEU A 44 -5.20 -6.48 -17.41
C LEU A 44 -5.11 -7.25 -16.08
N GLN A 45 -5.05 -6.56 -14.94
CA GLN A 45 -4.92 -7.22 -13.63
C GLN A 45 -6.26 -7.71 -13.06
N ARG A 46 -7.35 -6.94 -13.22
CA ARG A 46 -8.64 -7.30 -12.61
C ARG A 46 -9.21 -8.60 -13.19
N THR A 47 -9.63 -9.52 -12.32
CA THR A 47 -10.29 -10.79 -12.67
C THR A 47 -11.81 -10.61 -12.78
N LYS A 48 -12.51 -11.60 -13.36
CA LYS A 48 -13.99 -11.56 -13.48
C LYS A 48 -14.68 -11.52 -12.10
N GLY A 49 -14.09 -12.18 -11.10
CA GLY A 49 -14.56 -12.17 -9.71
C GLY A 49 -14.27 -10.86 -8.96
N GLY A 50 -13.56 -9.92 -9.59
CA GLY A 50 -13.22 -8.63 -9.01
C GLY A 50 -11.97 -8.63 -8.13
N LEU A 51 -11.15 -9.69 -8.20
CA LEU A 51 -9.82 -9.71 -7.59
C LEU A 51 -8.78 -9.12 -8.55
N TYR A 52 -7.52 -9.02 -8.12
CA TYR A 52 -6.42 -8.50 -8.94
C TYR A 52 -5.29 -9.52 -8.96
N LEU A 53 -4.85 -9.86 -10.17
CA LEU A 53 -3.70 -10.74 -10.39
C LEU A 53 -2.42 -10.06 -9.85
N ASP A 54 -1.46 -10.89 -9.44
CA ASP A 54 -0.14 -10.44 -9.00
C ASP A 54 0.62 -9.78 -10.16
N SER A 55 0.60 -10.42 -11.33
CA SER A 55 1.34 -10.00 -12.49
C SER A 55 0.59 -10.28 -13.78
N TYR A 56 0.96 -9.53 -14.83
CA TYR A 56 0.48 -9.76 -16.19
C TYR A 56 1.67 -10.08 -17.09
N LEU A 57 1.64 -11.26 -17.72
CA LEU A 57 2.67 -11.71 -18.65
C LEU A 57 2.24 -11.43 -20.09
N VAL A 58 2.93 -10.51 -20.74
CA VAL A 58 2.66 -10.16 -22.15
C VAL A 58 2.89 -11.38 -23.05
N GLY A 59 1.96 -11.63 -23.97
CA GLY A 59 2.01 -12.77 -24.89
C GLY A 59 1.60 -14.12 -24.29
N LYS A 60 1.21 -14.16 -23.01
CA LYS A 60 0.57 -15.33 -22.40
C LYS A 60 -0.92 -15.09 -22.27
N ASP A 61 -1.69 -16.18 -22.34
CA ASP A 61 -3.14 -16.09 -22.10
C ASP A 61 -3.38 -15.74 -20.62
N LYS A 62 -3.97 -14.56 -20.40
CA LYS A 62 -4.39 -14.09 -19.07
C LYS A 62 -5.27 -15.14 -18.36
N SER A 63 -6.09 -15.88 -19.10
CA SER A 63 -7.00 -16.88 -18.52
C SER A 63 -6.27 -18.03 -17.83
N SER A 64 -4.98 -18.22 -18.10
CA SER A 64 -4.15 -19.22 -17.43
C SER A 64 -3.54 -18.74 -16.11
N ASN A 65 -3.53 -17.42 -15.84
CA ASN A 65 -3.04 -16.87 -14.58
C ASN A 65 -4.19 -16.71 -13.58
N HIS A 66 -4.07 -17.42 -12.46
CA HIS A 66 -5.02 -17.35 -11.34
C HIS A 66 -4.40 -16.83 -10.05
N GLN A 67 -3.12 -16.45 -10.07
CA GLN A 67 -2.44 -15.98 -8.87
C GLN A 67 -2.75 -14.50 -8.64
N CYS A 68 -3.56 -14.23 -7.61
CA CYS A 68 -3.81 -12.91 -7.06
C CYS A 68 -2.78 -12.52 -6.01
N SER A 69 -2.61 -11.21 -5.83
CA SER A 69 -1.84 -10.60 -4.75
C SER A 69 -2.75 -9.72 -3.89
N THR A 70 -2.65 -9.86 -2.57
CA THR A 70 -3.42 -9.06 -1.61
C THR A 70 -3.08 -7.56 -1.74
N ALA A 71 -1.80 -7.21 -1.87
CA ALA A 71 -1.40 -5.81 -2.08
C ALA A 71 -1.90 -5.27 -3.43
N ALA A 72 -1.85 -6.07 -4.50
CA ALA A 72 -2.35 -5.67 -5.82
C ALA A 72 -3.85 -5.36 -5.78
N ILE A 73 -4.64 -6.06 -4.95
CA ILE A 73 -6.05 -5.76 -4.75
C ILE A 73 -6.23 -4.38 -4.10
N GLY A 74 -5.42 -4.03 -3.10
CA GLY A 74 -5.42 -2.70 -2.48
C GLY A 74 -5.14 -1.60 -3.49
N VAL A 75 -4.06 -1.72 -4.26
CA VAL A 75 -3.71 -0.75 -5.31
C VAL A 75 -4.78 -0.70 -6.40
N GLY A 76 -5.36 -1.84 -6.77
CA GLY A 76 -6.46 -1.93 -7.73
C GLY A 76 -7.74 -1.21 -7.29
N LEU A 77 -8.08 -1.27 -6.00
CA LEU A 77 -9.17 -0.50 -5.39
C LEU A 77 -8.89 1.00 -5.44
N ILE A 78 -7.66 1.43 -5.15
CA ILE A 78 -7.24 2.85 -5.28
C ILE A 78 -7.35 3.32 -6.73
N ALA A 79 -6.84 2.55 -7.70
CA ALA A 79 -6.96 2.87 -9.12
C ALA A 79 -8.42 2.99 -9.57
N MET A 80 -9.32 2.18 -8.99
CA MET A 80 -10.75 2.25 -9.27
C MET A 80 -11.42 3.49 -8.66
N CYS A 81 -10.93 3.98 -7.52
CA CYS A 81 -11.33 5.29 -6.99
C CYS A 81 -10.87 6.41 -7.94
N MET A 82 -9.65 6.34 -8.46
CA MET A 82 -9.14 7.31 -9.44
C MET A 82 -9.98 7.33 -10.73
N GLU A 83 -10.32 6.15 -11.27
CA GLU A 83 -11.22 5.99 -12.43
C GLU A 83 -12.59 6.66 -12.21
N HIS A 84 -13.10 6.61 -10.98
CA HIS A 84 -14.35 7.26 -10.59
C HIS A 84 -14.21 8.79 -10.53
N GLU A 85 -13.18 9.29 -9.84
CA GLU A 85 -12.93 10.72 -9.66
C GLU A 85 -12.74 11.45 -11.00
N ILE A 86 -12.01 10.83 -11.94
CA ILE A 86 -11.84 11.38 -13.30
C ILE A 86 -13.01 11.03 -14.25
N LYS A 87 -14.05 10.37 -13.74
CA LYS A 87 -15.28 10.00 -14.48
C LYS A 87 -15.02 9.14 -15.72
N ARG A 88 -13.95 8.35 -15.75
CA ARG A 88 -13.59 7.48 -16.87
C ARG A 88 -14.31 6.13 -16.83
N ASN A 89 -14.74 5.68 -15.65
CA ASN A 89 -15.49 4.44 -15.49
C ASN A 89 -16.81 4.66 -14.72
N PRO A 90 -17.96 4.72 -15.42
CA PRO A 90 -19.26 4.97 -14.78
C PRO A 90 -19.74 3.84 -13.88
N ILE A 91 -19.15 2.64 -13.96
CA ILE A 91 -19.50 1.48 -13.14
C ILE A 91 -18.44 1.16 -12.07
N ALA A 92 -17.46 2.05 -11.85
CA ALA A 92 -16.39 1.87 -10.87
C ALA A 92 -16.91 1.52 -9.47
N GLN A 93 -17.98 2.19 -9.01
CA GLN A 93 -18.63 1.91 -7.72
C GLN A 93 -19.10 0.45 -7.63
N LYS A 94 -19.81 -0.05 -8.66
CA LYS A 94 -20.30 -1.43 -8.70
C LYS A 94 -19.15 -2.43 -8.69
N MET A 95 -18.06 -2.13 -9.41
CA MET A 95 -16.86 -2.96 -9.46
C MET A 95 -16.12 -2.97 -8.11
N ALA A 96 -16.02 -1.82 -7.42
CA ALA A 96 -15.45 -1.73 -6.08
C ALA A 96 -16.25 -2.54 -5.06
N LEU A 97 -17.58 -2.41 -5.09
CA LEU A 97 -18.47 -3.22 -4.26
C LEU A 97 -18.28 -4.71 -4.51
N GLN A 98 -18.21 -5.14 -5.78
CA GLN A 98 -17.95 -6.55 -6.12
C GLN A 98 -16.64 -7.03 -5.51
N THR A 99 -15.55 -6.26 -5.61
CA THR A 99 -14.25 -6.64 -5.04
C THR A 99 -14.33 -6.84 -3.53
N LEU A 100 -14.93 -5.89 -2.81
CA LEU A 100 -15.05 -5.97 -1.36
C LEU A 100 -15.94 -7.15 -0.91
N GLN A 101 -17.04 -7.40 -1.63
CA GLN A 101 -17.90 -8.55 -1.39
C GLN A 101 -17.17 -9.87 -1.63
N THR A 102 -16.41 -9.99 -2.74
CA THR A 102 -15.60 -11.17 -3.04
C THR A 102 -14.55 -11.39 -1.95
N LEU A 103 -13.79 -10.36 -1.56
CA LEU A 103 -12.79 -10.46 -0.48
C LEU A 103 -13.39 -10.93 0.85
N ASN A 104 -14.51 -10.35 1.26
CA ASN A 104 -15.20 -10.76 2.49
C ASN A 104 -15.87 -12.13 2.39
N GLY A 105 -16.10 -12.62 1.17
CA GLY A 105 -16.69 -13.93 0.87
C GLY A 105 -15.69 -15.07 0.69
N MET A 106 -14.38 -14.82 0.80
CA MET A 106 -13.33 -15.82 0.56
C MET A 106 -12.55 -16.16 1.85
N PRO A 107 -13.10 -16.98 2.75
CA PRO A 107 -12.48 -17.27 4.05
C PRO A 107 -11.12 -17.98 3.93
N ALA A 108 -10.87 -18.76 2.87
CA ALA A 108 -9.61 -19.46 2.64
C ALA A 108 -8.38 -18.52 2.51
N THR A 109 -8.64 -17.24 2.21
CA THR A 109 -7.60 -16.22 2.10
C THR A 109 -7.09 -15.73 3.45
N ARG A 110 -7.76 -16.06 4.56
CA ARG A 110 -7.50 -15.46 5.88
C ARG A 110 -7.08 -16.49 6.92
N GLU A 111 -6.29 -16.03 7.89
CA GLU A 111 -6.04 -16.75 9.13
C GLU A 111 -6.94 -16.25 10.29
N LYS A 112 -6.79 -16.84 11.49
CA LYS A 112 -7.71 -16.65 12.63
C LYS A 112 -7.72 -15.23 13.21
N ALA A 113 -6.64 -14.46 13.09
CA ALA A 113 -6.59 -13.04 13.44
C ALA A 113 -7.06 -12.11 12.32
N GLY A 114 -7.52 -12.66 11.18
CA GLY A 114 -8.12 -11.93 10.07
C GLY A 114 -7.15 -11.47 8.99
N PHE A 115 -5.86 -11.74 9.12
CA PHE A 115 -4.85 -11.33 8.14
C PHE A 115 -4.90 -12.19 6.88
N PHE A 116 -4.68 -11.55 5.74
CA PHE A 116 -4.78 -12.15 4.44
C PHE A 116 -3.46 -12.75 3.98
N ARG A 117 -3.58 -13.83 3.22
CA ARG A 117 -2.47 -14.47 2.53
C ARG A 117 -1.87 -13.53 1.48
N HIS A 118 -0.56 -13.47 1.36
CA HIS A 118 0.13 -12.63 0.36
C HIS A 118 -0.37 -12.93 -1.06
N PHE A 119 -0.38 -14.22 -1.42
CA PHE A 119 -0.82 -14.72 -2.73
C PHE A 119 -1.85 -15.83 -2.60
N PHE A 120 -2.86 -15.80 -3.46
CA PHE A 120 -3.90 -16.82 -3.48
C PHE A 120 -4.55 -16.95 -4.87
N SER A 121 -5.22 -18.07 -5.09
CA SER A 121 -5.96 -18.38 -6.32
C SER A 121 -7.26 -17.57 -6.38
N ASP A 122 -7.53 -16.92 -7.51
CA ASP A 122 -8.79 -16.19 -7.74
C ASP A 122 -10.03 -17.10 -7.83
N ARG A 123 -9.83 -18.42 -7.93
CA ARG A 123 -10.89 -19.42 -8.05
C ARG A 123 -11.51 -19.80 -6.71
N ASP A 124 -10.69 -19.96 -5.69
CA ASP A 124 -11.09 -20.56 -4.40
C ASP A 124 -10.43 -19.90 -3.17
N GLY A 125 -9.50 -18.96 -3.37
CA GLY A 125 -8.81 -18.27 -2.28
C GLY A 125 -7.68 -19.09 -1.65
N THR A 126 -7.38 -20.28 -2.18
CA THR A 126 -6.30 -21.12 -1.66
C THR A 126 -4.92 -20.61 -2.11
N GLY A 127 -3.90 -20.84 -1.30
CA GLY A 127 -2.53 -20.44 -1.62
C GLY A 127 -1.53 -21.01 -0.62
N ARG A 128 -0.24 -20.94 -0.95
CA ARG A 128 0.85 -21.50 -0.11
C ARG A 128 1.74 -20.43 0.54
N SER A 129 1.52 -19.16 0.24
CA SER A 129 2.28 -18.06 0.85
C SER A 129 1.81 -17.76 2.28
N GLU A 130 2.59 -16.96 2.98
CA GLU A 130 2.34 -16.47 4.32
C GLU A 130 1.10 -15.56 4.40
N HIS A 131 0.53 -15.41 5.60
CA HIS A 131 -0.42 -14.34 5.88
C HIS A 131 0.36 -13.07 6.24
N SER A 132 0.42 -12.17 5.26
CA SER A 132 1.27 -10.98 5.28
C SER A 132 0.51 -9.82 5.90
N THR A 133 1.09 -9.26 6.97
CA THR A 133 0.49 -8.13 7.70
C THR A 133 0.51 -6.85 6.88
N ILE A 134 1.59 -6.60 6.14
CA ILE A 134 1.72 -5.41 5.30
C ILE A 134 0.83 -5.47 4.06
N ASP A 135 0.72 -6.61 3.38
CA ASP A 135 -0.16 -6.71 2.21
C ASP A 135 -1.62 -6.55 2.63
N THR A 136 -1.99 -7.13 3.78
CA THR A 136 -3.30 -6.90 4.40
C THR A 136 -3.53 -5.41 4.66
N ALA A 137 -2.55 -4.69 5.21
CA ALA A 137 -2.65 -3.26 5.47
C ALA A 137 -2.86 -2.46 4.16
N ILE A 138 -2.08 -2.75 3.10
CA ILE A 138 -2.23 -2.11 1.78
C ILE A 138 -3.62 -2.37 1.19
N MET A 139 -4.10 -3.62 1.27
CA MET A 139 -5.44 -3.99 0.83
C MET A 139 -6.54 -3.21 1.57
N VAL A 140 -6.41 -3.13 2.89
CA VAL A 140 -7.36 -2.39 3.73
C VAL A 140 -7.34 -0.90 3.44
N VAL A 141 -6.16 -0.30 3.20
CA VAL A 141 -6.08 1.10 2.73
C VAL A 141 -6.90 1.27 1.46
N GLY A 142 -6.76 0.39 0.47
CA GLY A 142 -7.58 0.44 -0.75
C GLY A 142 -9.09 0.36 -0.48
N ALA A 143 -9.51 -0.49 0.46
CA ALA A 143 -10.92 -0.57 0.88
C ALA A 143 -11.40 0.72 1.56
N LEU A 144 -10.56 1.36 2.38
CA LEU A 144 -10.85 2.64 3.04
C LEU A 144 -10.89 3.81 2.04
N PHE A 145 -10.06 3.78 0.99
CA PHE A 145 -10.18 4.70 -0.14
C PHE A 145 -11.57 4.57 -0.80
N CYS A 146 -12.00 3.35 -1.12
CA CYS A 146 -13.34 3.11 -1.67
C CYS A 146 -14.45 3.61 -0.74
N ARG A 147 -14.35 3.31 0.56
CA ARG A 147 -15.30 3.75 1.58
C ARG A 147 -15.49 5.27 1.61
N ASN A 148 -14.43 6.03 1.37
CA ASN A 148 -14.44 7.49 1.43
C ASN A 148 -14.68 8.16 0.06
N THR A 149 -14.45 7.43 -1.04
CA THR A 149 -14.65 7.92 -2.41
C THR A 149 -16.10 7.72 -2.86
N PHE A 150 -16.67 6.54 -2.65
CA PHE A 150 -17.99 6.18 -3.15
C PHE A 150 -19.07 6.41 -2.10
N ASP A 151 -20.10 7.20 -2.42
CA ASP A 151 -21.30 7.31 -1.57
C ASP A 151 -22.23 6.10 -1.76
N ASP A 152 -21.75 4.94 -1.31
CA ASP A 152 -22.47 3.66 -1.40
C ASP A 152 -22.53 3.00 -0.02
N PRO A 153 -23.73 2.79 0.56
CA PRO A 153 -23.88 2.10 1.85
C PRO A 153 -23.34 0.66 1.86
N GLY A 154 -23.34 -0.03 0.72
CA GLY A 154 -22.77 -1.36 0.56
C GLY A 154 -21.25 -1.34 0.69
N ILE A 155 -20.58 -0.43 -0.01
CA ILE A 155 -19.12 -0.27 0.07
C ILE A 155 -18.70 0.08 1.50
N ARG A 156 -19.41 1.04 2.14
CA ARG A 156 -19.15 1.38 3.54
C ARG A 156 -19.24 0.16 4.46
N ARG A 157 -20.32 -0.61 4.33
CA ARG A 157 -20.52 -1.83 5.13
C ARG A 157 -19.42 -2.88 4.89
N GLU A 158 -19.05 -3.16 3.65
CA GLU A 158 -18.04 -4.18 3.36
C GLU A 158 -16.62 -3.75 3.79
N ALA A 159 -16.28 -2.46 3.63
CA ALA A 159 -15.01 -1.92 4.12
C ALA A 159 -14.95 -1.93 5.65
N ASP A 160 -16.02 -1.52 6.34
CA ASP A 160 -16.10 -1.58 7.80
C ASP A 160 -16.04 -3.02 8.31
N LYS A 161 -16.70 -3.97 7.61
CA LYS A 161 -16.62 -5.41 7.93
C LYS A 161 -15.18 -5.91 7.82
N LEU A 162 -14.47 -5.52 6.76
CA LEU A 162 -13.07 -5.89 6.56
C LEU A 162 -12.18 -5.32 7.68
N TRP A 163 -12.25 -4.01 7.93
CA TRP A 163 -11.51 -3.34 9.01
C TRP A 163 -11.71 -4.00 10.37
N ASN A 164 -12.97 -4.30 10.71
CA ASN A 164 -13.37 -4.86 12.00
C ASN A 164 -13.07 -6.35 12.17
N SER A 165 -12.75 -7.05 11.08
CA SER A 165 -12.41 -8.47 11.12
C SER A 165 -10.94 -8.77 11.45
N ILE A 166 -10.10 -7.74 11.55
CA ILE A 166 -8.65 -7.88 11.72
C ILE A 166 -8.24 -7.47 13.14
N ASN A 167 -7.43 -8.32 13.79
CA ASN A 167 -6.84 -8.04 15.09
C ASN A 167 -5.50 -7.31 14.92
N TRP A 168 -5.57 -6.02 14.61
CA TRP A 168 -4.42 -5.15 14.30
C TRP A 168 -3.34 -5.12 15.39
N GLU A 169 -3.73 -5.05 16.66
CA GLU A 169 -2.78 -4.91 17.78
C GLU A 169 -1.84 -6.12 17.92
N LEU A 170 -2.20 -7.30 17.42
CA LEU A 170 -1.30 -8.47 17.40
C LEU A 170 -0.04 -8.25 16.57
N THR A 171 -0.05 -7.27 15.67
CA THR A 171 1.14 -6.97 14.85
C THR A 171 2.22 -6.21 15.62
N LEU A 172 1.91 -5.66 16.80
CA LEU A 172 2.89 -4.98 17.64
C LEU A 172 3.86 -5.98 18.28
N ALA A 173 5.11 -6.01 17.80
CA ALA A 173 6.17 -6.77 18.47
C ALA A 173 6.79 -5.98 19.64
N THR A 174 6.57 -4.66 19.67
CA THR A 174 6.82 -3.77 20.79
C THR A 174 5.60 -2.88 21.01
N PRO A 175 5.26 -2.50 22.26
CA PRO A 175 4.05 -1.71 22.54
C PRO A 175 3.98 -0.38 21.78
N ASN A 176 5.13 0.22 21.44
CA ASN A 176 5.20 1.48 20.70
C ASN A 176 5.30 1.31 19.17
N GLY A 177 5.18 0.10 18.64
CA GLY A 177 5.25 -0.14 17.19
C GLY A 177 6.63 0.06 16.56
N SER A 178 7.69 0.27 17.36
CA SER A 178 9.07 0.33 16.84
C SER A 178 9.50 -0.97 16.15
N TRP A 179 8.85 -2.09 16.50
CA TRP A 179 8.95 -3.37 15.82
C TRP A 179 7.56 -3.94 15.56
N LEU A 180 7.41 -4.52 14.38
CA LEU A 180 6.15 -5.09 13.90
C LEU A 180 6.37 -6.53 13.45
N HIS A 181 5.39 -7.38 13.72
CA HIS A 181 5.33 -8.73 13.19
C HIS A 181 4.92 -8.69 11.72
N MET A 182 5.69 -9.38 10.88
CA MET A 182 5.47 -9.40 9.43
C MET A 182 4.43 -10.44 9.02
N ILE A 183 4.37 -11.56 9.75
CA ILE A 183 3.61 -12.75 9.39
C ILE A 183 2.72 -13.20 10.55
N MET A 184 1.48 -13.57 10.22
CA MET A 184 0.52 -14.17 11.14
C MET A 184 0.25 -15.64 10.79
N GLU A 185 0.03 -16.45 11.81
CA GLU A 185 -0.21 -17.88 11.70
C GLU A 185 -1.08 -18.34 12.86
N ASP A 186 -2.25 -18.91 12.54
CA ASP A 186 -3.18 -19.45 13.53
C ASP A 186 -3.57 -18.47 14.66
N GLY A 187 -3.80 -17.21 14.32
CA GLY A 187 -4.21 -16.18 15.27
C GLY A 187 -3.06 -15.66 16.14
N LYS A 188 -1.82 -15.99 15.79
CA LYS A 188 -0.62 -15.59 16.52
C LYS A 188 0.43 -15.04 15.57
N PRO A 189 1.30 -14.14 16.03
CA PRO A 189 2.44 -13.74 15.22
C PRO A 189 3.44 -14.89 15.05
N ARG A 190 3.94 -15.07 13.82
CA ARG A 190 4.99 -16.04 13.55
C ARG A 190 6.28 -15.62 14.28
N PRO A 191 6.90 -16.49 15.09
CA PRO A 191 8.14 -16.17 15.78
C PRO A 191 9.24 -15.74 14.81
N LYS A 192 10.05 -14.76 15.23
CA LYS A 192 11.21 -14.22 14.49
C LYS A 192 10.89 -13.49 13.16
N SER A 193 9.65 -13.51 12.67
CA SER A 193 9.21 -12.71 11.53
C SER A 193 8.86 -11.29 11.97
N ARG A 194 9.88 -10.44 12.11
CA ARG A 194 9.72 -9.04 12.56
C ARG A 194 10.54 -8.08 11.73
N THR A 195 10.03 -6.87 11.58
CA THR A 195 10.73 -5.73 10.98
C THR A 195 10.70 -4.52 11.92
N LYS A 196 11.64 -3.61 11.75
CA LYS A 196 11.58 -2.30 12.40
C LYS A 196 10.54 -1.44 11.70
N LEU A 197 10.02 -0.45 12.43
CA LEU A 197 8.92 0.41 11.96
C LEU A 197 9.14 0.96 10.55
N PHE A 198 10.31 1.52 10.27
CA PHE A 198 10.45 2.31 9.07
C PHE A 198 10.76 1.46 7.83
N SER A 199 9.70 1.21 7.08
CA SER A 199 9.67 0.83 5.67
C SER A 199 8.23 1.11 5.18
N GLU A 200 7.73 0.40 4.18
CA GLU A 200 6.30 0.32 3.88
C GLU A 200 5.44 -0.03 5.12
N TYR A 201 6.04 -0.68 6.13
CA TYR A 201 5.43 -1.03 7.42
C TYR A 201 4.98 0.16 8.26
N TYR A 202 5.36 1.40 7.90
CA TYR A 202 4.75 2.59 8.48
C TYR A 202 3.23 2.63 8.26
N ILE A 203 2.73 2.09 7.13
CA ILE A 203 1.29 1.97 6.87
C ILE A 203 0.62 1.10 7.93
N LEU A 204 1.21 -0.07 8.22
CA LEU A 204 0.67 -1.00 9.21
C LEU A 204 0.66 -0.35 10.60
N ALA A 205 1.76 0.29 10.99
CA ALA A 205 1.84 0.99 12.27
C ALA A 205 0.78 2.10 12.38
N TRP A 206 0.62 2.91 11.33
CA TRP A 206 -0.39 3.95 11.29
C TRP A 206 -1.80 3.37 11.49
N LEU A 207 -2.17 2.29 10.79
CA LEU A 207 -3.47 1.63 10.98
C LEU A 207 -3.66 1.10 12.40
N VAL A 208 -2.63 0.51 13.02
CA VAL A 208 -2.70 0.10 14.44
C VAL A 208 -2.97 1.31 15.33
N GLY A 209 -2.29 2.42 15.09
CA GLY A 209 -2.52 3.67 15.82
C GLY A 209 -3.95 4.20 15.67
N GLU A 210 -4.51 4.16 14.46
CA GLU A 210 -5.91 4.53 14.23
C GLU A 210 -6.88 3.59 14.97
N ARG A 211 -6.62 2.28 14.95
CA ARG A 211 -7.43 1.32 15.73
C ARG A 211 -7.38 1.60 17.23
N GLN A 212 -6.23 1.93 17.78
CA GLN A 212 -6.09 2.28 19.21
C GLN A 212 -6.88 3.54 19.55
N LYS A 213 -6.79 4.57 18.70
CA LYS A 213 -7.54 5.83 18.87
C LYS A 213 -9.06 5.64 18.88
N GLU A 214 -9.60 4.64 18.18
CA GLU A 214 -11.03 4.30 18.25
C GLU A 214 -11.46 3.87 19.67
N LYS A 215 -10.54 3.27 20.45
CA LYS A 215 -10.82 2.71 21.78
C LYS A 215 -10.70 3.76 22.88
N ASP A 216 -9.60 4.50 22.92
CA ASP A 216 -9.27 5.41 24.04
C ASP A 216 -8.81 6.82 23.61
N ARG A 217 -8.90 7.13 22.31
CA ARG A 217 -8.43 8.38 21.68
C ARG A 217 -6.93 8.64 21.80
N LYS A 218 -6.13 7.62 22.14
CA LYS A 218 -4.67 7.68 22.14
C LYS A 218 -4.12 6.61 21.21
N GLY A 219 -2.95 6.87 20.63
CA GLY A 219 -2.17 5.88 19.90
C GLY A 219 -0.85 5.65 20.64
N THR A 220 -0.34 4.43 20.61
CA THR A 220 0.95 4.09 21.22
C THR A 220 2.10 4.12 20.22
N ILE A 221 1.81 4.28 18.93
CA ILE A 221 2.77 4.21 17.85
C ILE A 221 3.79 5.34 17.96
N LEU A 222 5.05 4.96 17.78
CA LEU A 222 6.20 5.85 17.73
C LEU A 222 5.90 7.05 16.81
N PRO A 223 6.12 8.29 17.27
CA PRO A 223 5.89 9.46 16.44
C PRO A 223 6.93 9.54 15.30
N PHE A 224 6.57 10.21 14.22
CA PHE A 224 7.40 10.29 13.01
C PHE A 224 8.79 10.89 13.26
N GLU A 225 8.88 11.85 14.19
CA GLU A 225 10.10 12.54 14.56
C GLU A 225 11.14 11.60 15.18
N GLU A 226 10.69 10.49 15.77
CA GLU A 226 11.55 9.46 16.36
C GLU A 226 11.97 8.37 15.35
N ILE A 227 11.48 8.42 14.11
CA ILE A 227 11.94 7.52 13.06
C ILE A 227 13.41 7.80 12.75
N PRO A 228 14.29 6.77 12.73
CA PRO A 228 15.70 6.96 12.46
C PRO A 228 15.95 7.67 11.11
N ARG A 229 17.01 8.47 11.09
CA ARG A 229 17.50 9.15 9.89
C ARG A 229 18.96 8.85 9.70
N TRP A 230 19.43 8.93 8.46
CA TRP A 230 20.85 8.81 8.13
C TRP A 230 21.25 9.86 7.09
N GLU A 231 22.54 10.14 6.99
CA GLU A 231 23.09 11.11 6.04
C GLU A 231 23.76 10.38 4.87
N ASP A 232 23.42 10.77 3.64
CA ASP A 232 24.03 10.29 2.41
C ASP A 232 24.49 11.48 1.55
N GLN A 233 25.78 11.81 1.66
CA GLN A 233 26.43 12.90 0.92
C GLN A 233 25.69 14.25 1.10
N GLY A 234 25.51 14.69 2.36
CA GLY A 234 24.85 15.95 2.69
C GLY A 234 23.31 15.95 2.56
N ILE A 235 22.69 14.81 2.23
CA ILE A 235 21.24 14.65 2.18
C ILE A 235 20.80 13.79 3.37
N GLN A 236 19.81 14.25 4.13
CA GLN A 236 19.20 13.46 5.19
C GLN A 236 18.09 12.57 4.61
N LEU A 237 18.15 11.28 4.92
CA LEU A 237 17.23 10.24 4.45
C LEU A 237 16.59 9.51 5.63
N LEU A 238 15.41 8.93 5.42
CA LEU A 238 14.77 8.06 6.41
C LEU A 238 15.50 6.71 6.49
N ASP A 239 15.55 6.14 7.68
CA ASP A 239 16.31 4.92 7.99
C ASP A 239 15.48 3.94 8.82
N ASP A 240 15.80 2.67 8.70
CA ASP A 240 15.32 1.60 9.56
C ASP A 240 16.39 1.18 10.58
N GLY A 241 17.30 2.10 10.90
CA GLY A 241 18.44 1.88 11.78
C GLY A 241 19.54 0.99 11.18
N ARG A 242 19.59 0.81 9.85
CA ARG A 242 20.68 0.11 9.15
C ARG A 242 21.61 1.08 8.43
N LYS A 243 21.28 2.38 8.36
CA LYS A 243 22.05 3.44 7.71
C LYS A 243 22.43 3.07 6.27
N LYS A 244 21.43 2.69 5.48
CA LYS A 244 21.61 2.26 4.08
C LYS A 244 20.51 2.82 3.19
N ALA A 245 20.75 2.72 1.88
CA ALA A 245 19.74 2.99 0.88
C ALA A 245 18.54 2.05 1.03
N HIS A 246 17.35 2.56 0.73
CA HIS A 246 16.10 1.82 0.70
C HIS A 246 15.52 1.79 -0.71
N CYS A 247 14.77 0.73 -0.98
CA CYS A 247 13.99 0.61 -2.19
C CYS A 247 12.89 1.68 -2.21
N SER A 248 12.60 2.28 -3.36
CA SER A 248 11.71 3.45 -3.44
C SER A 248 10.32 3.21 -2.86
N PHE A 249 9.74 2.02 -3.06
CA PHE A 249 8.40 1.70 -2.58
C PHE A 249 8.28 1.78 -1.05
N MET A 250 9.37 1.55 -0.30
CA MET A 250 9.38 1.60 1.17
C MET A 250 9.02 3.00 1.70
N ILE A 251 9.23 4.04 0.90
CA ILE A 251 8.98 5.45 1.26
C ILE A 251 7.78 6.01 0.46
N GLN A 252 7.61 5.58 -0.79
CA GLN A 252 6.48 6.00 -1.61
C GLN A 252 5.15 5.45 -1.10
N PHE A 253 5.10 4.19 -0.66
CA PHE A 253 3.84 3.60 -0.20
C PHE A 253 3.30 4.34 1.01
N PRO A 254 4.05 4.59 2.11
CA PRO A 254 3.51 5.37 3.21
C PRO A 254 3.12 6.80 2.84
N PHE A 255 3.84 7.44 1.90
CA PHE A 255 3.46 8.76 1.36
C PHE A 255 2.07 8.73 0.72
N PHE A 256 1.79 7.76 -0.16
CA PHE A 256 0.51 7.70 -0.88
C PHE A 256 -0.63 7.04 -0.08
N MET A 257 -0.31 6.19 0.89
CA MET A 257 -1.27 5.28 1.54
C MET A 257 -1.55 5.59 3.01
N SER A 258 -0.91 6.62 3.59
CA SER A 258 -1.21 7.09 4.94
C SER A 258 -1.56 8.57 4.93
N HIS A 259 -2.52 8.98 5.76
CA HIS A 259 -2.90 10.40 5.86
C HIS A 259 -1.69 11.24 6.26
N PHE A 260 -0.95 10.80 7.30
CA PHE A 260 0.24 11.50 7.77
C PHE A 260 1.28 11.67 6.65
N GLY A 261 1.64 10.58 5.95
CA GLY A 261 2.62 10.64 4.88
C GLY A 261 2.23 11.60 3.75
N ALA A 262 0.94 11.65 3.39
CA ALA A 262 0.43 12.50 2.33
C ALA A 262 0.36 13.99 2.71
N THR A 263 0.22 14.31 4.00
CA THR A 263 0.00 15.70 4.46
C THR A 263 1.20 16.33 5.17
N ASP A 264 2.16 15.53 5.62
CA ASP A 264 3.31 16.03 6.38
C ASP A 264 4.40 16.60 5.46
N PRO A 265 4.75 17.90 5.59
CA PRO A 265 5.76 18.53 4.74
C PRO A 265 7.17 17.96 4.91
N GLU A 266 7.52 17.48 6.11
CA GLU A 266 8.83 16.88 6.38
C GLU A 266 8.92 15.50 5.74
N TYR A 267 7.84 14.71 5.73
CA TYR A 267 7.78 13.45 4.97
C TYR A 267 7.98 13.71 3.48
N LEU A 268 7.27 14.69 2.90
CA LEU A 268 7.44 15.05 1.48
C LEU A 268 8.89 15.48 1.17
N LYS A 269 9.51 16.27 2.06
CA LYS A 269 10.91 16.67 1.92
C LYS A 269 11.84 15.45 1.93
N LEU A 270 11.65 14.50 2.86
CA LEU A 270 12.48 13.30 2.95
C LEU A 270 12.23 12.32 1.78
N MET A 271 11.01 12.26 1.24
CA MET A 271 10.72 11.51 0.02
C MET A 271 11.41 12.11 -1.21
N LYS A 272 11.41 13.45 -1.34
CA LYS A 272 12.19 14.15 -2.38
C LYS A 272 13.70 13.95 -2.21
N ALA A 273 14.19 13.98 -0.97
CA ALA A 273 15.58 13.71 -0.65
C ALA A 273 16.00 12.30 -1.09
N GLN A 274 15.15 11.29 -0.84
CA GLN A 274 15.37 9.93 -1.34
C GLN A 274 15.43 9.88 -2.87
N ALA A 275 14.50 10.54 -3.56
CA ALA A 275 14.50 10.60 -5.02
C ALA A 275 15.78 11.25 -5.57
N GLN A 276 16.28 12.31 -4.93
CA GLN A 276 17.54 12.96 -5.29
C GLN A 276 18.75 12.05 -5.09
N ALA A 277 18.81 11.32 -3.97
CA ALA A 277 19.89 10.36 -3.70
C ALA A 277 19.90 9.22 -4.73
N ASP A 278 18.72 8.69 -5.06
CA ASP A 278 18.54 7.66 -6.08
C ASP A 278 18.93 8.17 -7.47
N GLN A 279 18.41 9.33 -7.90
CA GLN A 279 18.78 9.95 -9.19
C GLN A 279 20.28 10.20 -9.31
N ARG A 280 20.91 10.75 -8.27
CA ARG A 280 22.36 10.98 -8.22
C ARG A 280 23.14 9.68 -8.42
N ALA A 281 22.78 8.62 -7.70
CA ALA A 281 23.50 7.36 -7.74
C ALA A 281 23.25 6.57 -9.05
N CYS A 282 22.01 6.57 -9.55
CA CYS A 282 21.66 5.91 -10.81
C CYS A 282 22.27 6.61 -12.02
N SER A 283 22.19 7.94 -12.11
CA SER A 283 22.72 8.70 -13.26
C SER A 283 24.23 8.51 -13.45
N GLN A 284 24.99 8.33 -12.37
CA GLN A 284 26.42 7.99 -12.44
C GLN A 284 26.66 6.60 -13.06
N LYS A 285 25.78 5.63 -12.79
CA LYS A 285 25.87 4.26 -13.31
C LYS A 285 25.37 4.15 -14.75
N THR A 286 24.24 4.79 -15.06
CA THR A 286 23.59 4.75 -16.38
C THR A 286 24.22 5.71 -17.38
N LYS A 287 24.95 6.73 -16.90
CA LYS A 287 25.44 7.87 -17.68
C LYS A 287 24.31 8.67 -18.36
N ALA A 288 23.09 8.60 -17.82
CA ALA A 288 21.92 9.33 -18.31
C ALA A 288 21.09 9.88 -17.13
N PRO A 289 20.88 11.20 -17.02
CA PRO A 289 20.18 11.81 -15.88
C PRO A 289 18.68 11.43 -15.79
N GLU A 290 18.09 10.98 -16.88
CA GLU A 290 16.69 10.55 -16.99
C GLU A 290 16.48 9.06 -16.61
N LEU A 291 17.54 8.25 -16.57
CA LEU A 291 17.46 6.82 -16.26
C LEU A 291 17.79 6.58 -14.78
N TRP A 292 16.78 6.75 -13.93
CA TRP A 292 16.87 6.54 -12.49
C TRP A 292 15.54 6.04 -11.90
N GLY A 293 15.61 5.46 -10.69
CA GLY A 293 14.48 4.85 -10.03
C GLY A 293 14.80 3.40 -9.65
N CYS A 294 15.10 3.16 -8.38
CA CYS A 294 15.30 1.82 -7.84
C CYS A 294 14.02 1.31 -7.16
N GLY A 295 13.49 0.19 -7.63
CA GLY A 295 12.29 -0.45 -7.13
C GLY A 295 12.48 -1.96 -6.92
N ALA A 296 11.41 -2.63 -6.54
CA ALA A 296 11.40 -4.08 -6.38
C ALA A 296 10.80 -4.73 -7.63
N GLY A 297 11.52 -5.70 -8.20
CA GLY A 297 11.07 -6.34 -9.44
C GLY A 297 12.00 -7.43 -9.93
N ILE A 298 11.66 -8.00 -11.08
CA ILE A 298 12.49 -9.02 -11.74
C ILE A 298 13.68 -8.34 -12.40
N THR A 299 14.87 -8.85 -12.09
CA THR A 299 16.14 -8.45 -12.71
C THR A 299 16.59 -9.54 -13.69
N PRO A 300 17.31 -9.19 -14.78
CA PRO A 300 17.83 -10.17 -15.72
C PRO A 300 18.84 -11.16 -15.12
N THR A 301 19.54 -10.77 -14.06
CA THR A 301 20.70 -11.51 -13.54
C THR A 301 20.50 -12.12 -12.16
N ALA A 302 19.51 -11.67 -11.39
CA ALA A 302 19.30 -12.11 -10.00
C ALA A 302 17.85 -12.55 -9.71
N GLY A 303 16.99 -12.65 -10.72
CA GLY A 303 15.56 -12.90 -10.50
C GLY A 303 14.92 -11.72 -9.75
N TYR A 304 13.92 -12.00 -8.89
CA TYR A 304 13.28 -10.94 -8.09
C TYR A 304 14.25 -10.32 -7.08
N HIS A 305 14.35 -9.00 -7.07
CA HIS A 305 15.21 -8.25 -6.16
C HIS A 305 14.54 -6.94 -5.73
N ALA A 306 14.61 -6.59 -4.44
CA ALA A 306 14.24 -5.29 -3.92
C ALA A 306 15.43 -4.34 -4.05
N SER A 307 15.59 -3.73 -5.23
CA SER A 307 16.77 -2.93 -5.55
C SER A 307 16.75 -1.57 -4.86
N ASP A 308 17.92 -1.16 -4.39
CA ASP A 308 18.20 0.18 -3.91
C ASP A 308 19.42 0.73 -4.69
N TYR A 309 19.69 2.04 -4.59
CA TYR A 309 20.75 2.64 -5.40
C TYR A 309 22.16 2.16 -5.03
N GLN A 310 22.36 1.54 -3.87
CA GLN A 310 23.61 0.88 -3.49
C GLN A 310 23.67 -0.56 -4.01
N LYS A 311 22.54 -1.29 -4.03
CA LYS A 311 22.40 -2.69 -4.44
C LYS A 311 21.32 -2.84 -5.52
N ASN A 312 21.74 -2.72 -6.78
CA ASN A 312 20.88 -2.83 -7.95
C ASN A 312 21.48 -3.76 -9.01
N PRO A 313 21.26 -5.09 -8.90
CA PRO A 313 21.77 -6.06 -9.86
C PRO A 313 21.26 -5.77 -11.28
N GLY A 314 22.18 -5.65 -12.24
CA GLY A 314 21.84 -5.33 -13.63
C GLY A 314 21.50 -3.87 -13.89
N THR A 315 21.65 -2.96 -12.90
CA THR A 315 21.38 -1.52 -13.04
C THR A 315 19.96 -1.26 -13.57
N MET A 316 18.98 -1.89 -12.93
CA MET A 316 17.58 -1.80 -13.33
C MET A 316 17.01 -0.42 -12.98
N VAL A 317 16.21 0.13 -13.88
CA VAL A 317 15.36 1.29 -13.61
C VAL A 317 13.91 0.81 -13.59
N SER A 318 13.19 1.13 -12.51
CA SER A 318 11.83 0.65 -12.25
C SER A 318 11.00 1.67 -11.50
#